data_AF-M1C017-F1
#
_entry.id   AF-M1C017-F1
#
_cell.length_a   1.000
_cell.length_b   1.000
_cell.length_c   1.000
_cell.angle_alpha   90.00
_cell.angle_beta   90.00
_cell.angle_gamma   90.00
#
_symmetry.space_group_name_H-M   'P 1'
#
loop_
_entity.id
_entity.type
_entity.pdbx_description
1 polymer ?
#
loop_
_entity_poly.entity_id
_entity_poly.type
_entity_poly.pdbx_seq_one_letter_code
_entity_poly.pdbx_strand_id
1 'polypeptide(L)' 'MPLLITGDVVVHLFLPPQREYYNLEEFYGNAASIELPFENQQQLRGPTGY' A
#
# COMPACT_ATOMS: atom_id res chain seq x y z
N MET A 1 8.15 -8.49 11.23
CA MET A 1 6.88 -8.05 10.63
C MET A 1 6.57 -6.64 11.17
N PRO A 2 6.99 -5.54 10.53
CA PRO A 2 6.56 -4.22 10.98
C PRO A 2 5.13 -4.00 10.49
N LEU A 3 4.19 -3.98 11.43
CA LEU A 3 2.78 -3.71 11.20
C LEU A 3 2.49 -2.29 11.69
N LEU A 4 2.15 -1.38 10.78
CA LEU A 4 1.62 -0.06 11.14
C LEU A 4 0.09 -0.20 11.22
N ILE A 5 -0.46 -0.11 12.42
CA ILE A 5 -1.91 -0.06 12.63
C ILE A 5 -2.25 1.39 12.99
N THR A 6 -2.91 2.08 12.07
CA THR A 6 -3.58 3.34 12.36
C THR A 6 -5.08 3.09 12.28
N GLY A 7 -5.64 2.47 13.32
CA GLY A 7 -7.06 2.40 13.72
C GLY A 7 -8.10 1.80 12.75
N ASP A 8 -7.94 1.98 11.45
CA ASP A 8 -8.95 1.75 10.40
C ASP A 8 -8.32 1.16 9.12
N VAL A 9 -7.01 1.39 8.91
CA VAL A 9 -6.26 0.88 7.75
C VAL A 9 -5.04 0.10 8.20
N VAL A 10 -4.79 -1.04 7.53
CA VAL A 10 -3.61 -1.87 7.71
C VAL A 10 -2.79 -1.83 6.41
N VAL A 11 -1.51 -1.48 6.52
CA VAL A 11 -0.58 -1.47 5.38
C VAL A 11 0.40 -2.63 5.51
N HIS A 12 0.50 -3.45 4.46
CA HIS A 12 1.47 -4.53 4.36
C HIS A 12 2.63 -4.16 3.43
N LEU A 13 3.84 -4.08 3.97
CA LEU A 13 5.09 -3.86 3.22
C LEU A 13 5.86 -5.19 3.11
N PHE A 14 6.00 -5.72 1.90
CA PHE A 14 6.65 -7.01 1.63
C PHE A 14 7.76 -6.89 0.58
N LEU A 15 8.76 -7.78 0.68
CA LEU A 15 9.67 -8.07 -0.43
C LEU A 15 8.92 -8.84 -1.54
N PRO A 16 9.33 -8.74 -2.82
CA PRO A 16 8.62 -9.38 -3.93
C PRO A 16 8.31 -10.88 -3.73
N PRO A 17 9.25 -11.72 -3.26
CA PRO A 17 8.97 -13.14 -3.03
C PRO A 17 7.94 -13.39 -1.92
N GLN A 18 7.88 -12.51 -0.92
CA GLN A 18 6.91 -12.61 0.17
C GLN A 18 5.52 -12.20 -0.27
N ARG A 19 5.39 -11.26 -1.22
CA ARG A 19 4.11 -10.89 -1.81
C ARG A 19 3.47 -12.06 -2.55
N GLU A 20 4.25 -12.78 -3.36
CA GLU A 20 3.81 -13.99 -4.06
C GLU A 20 3.44 -15.12 -3.09
N TYR A 21 4.23 -15.31 -2.02
CA TYR A 21 3.96 -16.35 -1.02
C TYR A 21 2.66 -16.10 -0.22
N TYR A 22 2.41 -14.86 0.21
CA TYR A 22 1.21 -14.52 0.97
C TYR A 22 -0.03 -14.27 0.08
N ASN A 23 0.17 -13.93 -1.20
CA ASN A 23 -0.86 -13.77 -2.22
C ASN A 23 -2.11 -13.00 -1.75
N LEU A 24 -1.90 -11.93 -0.98
CA LEU A 24 -3.00 -11.17 -0.39
C LEU A 24 -3.90 -10.51 -1.45
N GLU A 25 -3.41 -10.36 -2.68
CA GLU A 25 -4.17 -9.85 -3.83
C GLU A 25 -5.35 -10.76 -4.17
N GLU A 26 -5.20 -12.09 -4.10
CA GLU A 26 -6.31 -13.03 -4.31
C GLU A 26 -7.31 -13.00 -3.14
N PHE A 27 -6.80 -12.91 -1.91
CA PHE A 27 -7.64 -12.87 -0.71
C PHE A 27 -8.53 -11.61 -0.64
N TYR A 28 -7.99 -10.45 -1.01
CA TYR A 28 -8.74 -9.19 -1.02
C TYR A 28 -9.40 -8.87 -2.37
N GLY A 29 -9.19 -9.67 -3.41
CA GLY A 29 -9.77 -9.45 -4.74
C GLY A 29 -11.31 -9.46 -4.78
N ASN A 30 -11.96 -10.06 -3.78
CA ASN A 30 -13.41 -10.07 -3.62
C ASN A 30 -13.93 -8.99 -2.64
N ALA A 31 -13.04 -8.21 -2.01
CA ALA A 31 -13.43 -7.18 -1.07
C ALA A 31 -14.04 -5.97 -1.79
N ALA A 32 -14.90 -5.22 -1.08
CA ALA A 32 -15.43 -3.97 -1.61
C ALA A 32 -14.27 -2.99 -1.86
N SER A 33 -14.15 -2.50 -3.10
CA SER A 33 -13.21 -1.43 -3.42
C SER A 33 -13.73 -0.14 -2.83
N ILE A 34 -12.88 0.54 -2.06
CA ILE A 34 -13.19 1.84 -1.45
C ILE A 34 -12.30 2.86 -2.14
N GLU A 35 -12.91 3.88 -2.74
CA GLU A 35 -12.16 5.02 -3.26
C GLU A 35 -11.61 5.83 -2.09
N LEU A 36 -10.28 5.97 -2.05
CA LEU A 36 -9.63 6.78 -1.03
C LEU A 36 -9.88 8.26 -1.32
N PRO A 37 -10.18 9.09 -0.30
CA PRO A 37 -10.54 10.51 -0.48
C PRO A 37 -9.35 11.40 -0.86
N PHE A 38 -8.20 10.81 -1.18
CA PHE A 38 -7.00 11.50 -1.63
C PHE A 38 -6.54 10.88 -2.95
N GLU A 39 -6.46 11.70 -4.01
CA GLU A 39 -5.76 11.30 -5.23
C GLU A 39 -4.28 11.13 -4.94
N ASN A 40 -3.68 10.09 -5.52
CA ASN A 40 -2.26 9.76 -5.45
C ASN A 40 -1.41 11.03 -5.60
N GLN A 41 -1.05 11.67 -4.49
CA GLN A 41 -0.12 12.78 -4.48
C GLN A 41 1.26 12.22 -4.75
N GLN A 42 1.56 11.97 -6.03
CA GLN A 42 2.91 11.80 -6.53
C GLN A 42 3.63 13.15 -6.42
N GLN A 43 3.95 13.56 -5.20
CA GLN A 43 4.87 14.67 -4.94
C GLN A 43 6.16 14.13 -4.32
N LEU A 44 6.85 13.27 -5.06
CA LEU A 44 8.31 13.19 -4.97
C LEU A 44 8.88 14.16 -5.99
N ARG A 45 8.81 15.45 -5.67
CA ARG A 45 9.55 16.47 -6.42
C ARG A 45 11.02 16.25 -6.06
N GLY A 46 11.80 15.72 -6.99
CA GLY A 46 13.25 15.53 -6.84
C GLY A 46 13.96 16.84 -6.49
N PRO A 47 15.23 16.80 -6.01
CA PRO A 47 15.93 17.98 -5.56
C PRO A 47 16.05 18.97 -6.72
N THR A 48 15.43 20.14 -6.57
CA THR A 48 15.66 21.27 -7.47
C THR A 48 17.13 21.65 -7.35
N GLY A 49 17.96 21.19 -8.28
CA GLY A 49 19.30 21.72 -8.45
C GLY A 49 19.20 23.12 -9.05
N TYR A 50 19.74 24.12 -8.35
CA TYR A 50 20.52 25.26 -8.84
C TYR A 50 21.27 25.85 -7.65
#